data_AF-A0A0M0HZ58-F1
#
_entry.id   AF-A0A0M0HZ58-F1
#
_cell.length_a   1.000
_cell.length_b   1.000
_cell.length_c   1.000
_cell.angle_alpha   90.00
_cell.angle_beta   90.00
_cell.angle_gamma   90.00
#
_symmetry.space_group_name_H-M   'P 1'
#
loop_
_entity.id
_entity.type
_entity.pdbx_description
1 polymer ?
#
loop_
_entity_poly.entity_id
_entity_poly.type
_entity_poly.pdbx_seq_one_letter_code
_entity_poly.pdbx_strand_id
1 'polypeptide(L)'
;TCDQETGFNVPFGQYEELATPSGFTQFQEVTKDWTFTNGSFLDLNLKGVDFLLADPPYAGTFANYSGRGFTFKHQIQVADWLADHSMPMIACNSLNLELAKLYKARGFSIYRTDVKRSISRNGKGLQAAPEMIAFKGFGKNRKFSQLVEKIERCRV
;
A
#
# COMPACT_ATOMS: atom_id res chain seq x y z
N THR A 1 -25.54 20.76 -12.80
CA THR A 1 -25.81 19.32 -12.64
C THR A 1 -24.68 18.58 -13.32
N CYS A 2 -23.66 18.17 -12.56
CA CYS A 2 -22.53 17.41 -13.08
C CYS A 2 -22.82 15.91 -12.88
N ASP A 3 -22.73 15.16 -13.97
CA ASP A 3 -23.09 13.75 -14.07
C ASP A 3 -22.17 12.83 -13.26
N GLN A 4 -22.77 11.76 -12.76
CA GLN A 4 -22.21 10.79 -11.83
C GLN A 4 -21.29 9.71 -12.47
N GLU A 5 -20.90 9.79 -13.75
CA GLU A 5 -20.28 8.61 -14.38
C GLU A 5 -18.77 8.66 -14.69
N THR A 6 -18.09 9.79 -14.83
CA THR A 6 -16.61 9.78 -15.04
C THR A 6 -15.87 11.05 -14.57
N GLY A 7 -16.57 12.02 -13.98
CA GLY A 7 -15.98 13.32 -13.64
C GLY A 7 -15.08 13.28 -12.41
N PHE A 8 -13.85 13.79 -12.55
CA PHE A 8 -13.02 14.16 -11.41
C PHE A 8 -13.78 15.19 -10.56
N ASN A 9 -14.24 14.77 -9.37
CA ASN A 9 -15.16 15.52 -8.53
C ASN A 9 -14.47 16.13 -7.29
N VAL A 10 -13.14 16.25 -7.32
CA VAL A 10 -12.40 16.90 -6.24
C VAL A 10 -12.72 18.41 -6.27
N PRO A 11 -13.22 18.99 -5.17
CA PRO A 11 -13.55 20.41 -5.12
C PRO A 11 -12.30 21.27 -5.31
N PHE A 12 -12.50 22.51 -5.75
CA PHE A 12 -11.40 23.47 -5.92
C PHE A 12 -10.66 23.67 -4.59
N GLY A 13 -9.34 23.47 -4.60
CA GLY A 13 -8.48 23.73 -3.45
C GLY A 13 -8.27 25.22 -3.24
N GLN A 14 -8.30 25.68 -1.99
CA GLN A 14 -7.99 27.08 -1.64
C GLN A 14 -6.49 27.18 -1.37
N TYR A 15 -5.70 27.46 -2.40
CA TYR A 15 -4.25 27.67 -2.30
C TYR A 15 -3.91 29.04 -2.92
N GLU A 16 -3.02 29.81 -2.27
CA GLU A 16 -2.57 31.12 -2.76
C GLU A 16 -1.71 30.99 -4.02
N GLU A 17 -0.87 29.96 -4.07
CA GLU A 17 -0.07 29.59 -5.24
C GLU A 17 -0.10 28.08 -5.43
N LEU A 18 -0.14 27.64 -6.69
CA LEU A 18 0.05 26.24 -7.04
C LEU A 18 1.55 25.95 -7.14
N ALA A 19 2.01 24.95 -6.41
CA ALA A 19 3.35 24.42 -6.61
C ALA A 19 3.48 23.94 -8.06
N THR A 20 4.27 24.65 -8.86
CA THR A 20 4.57 24.23 -10.22
C THR A 20 5.66 23.17 -10.14
N PRO A 21 5.43 21.93 -10.59
CA PRO A 21 6.46 20.90 -10.56
C PRO A 21 7.65 21.35 -11.40
N SER A 22 8.87 21.08 -10.92
CA SER A 22 10.14 21.46 -11.57
C SER A 22 10.44 20.71 -12.88
N GLY A 23 9.45 19.97 -13.42
CA GLY A 23 9.56 19.09 -14.57
C GLY A 23 9.46 17.60 -14.18
N PHE A 24 9.56 16.73 -15.19
CA PHE A 24 9.41 15.28 -15.04
C PHE A 24 10.67 14.49 -15.39
N THR A 25 11.79 15.15 -15.64
CA THR A 25 13.04 14.52 -16.12
C THR A 25 13.54 13.42 -15.19
N GLN A 26 13.48 13.64 -13.87
CA GLN A 26 13.90 12.63 -12.90
C GLN A 26 12.98 11.40 -12.93
N PHE A 27 11.67 11.61 -13.05
CA PHE A 27 10.71 10.51 -13.16
C PHE A 27 10.98 9.71 -14.45
N GLN A 28 11.14 10.40 -15.58
CA GLN A 28 11.43 9.78 -16.88
C GLN A 28 12.69 8.93 -16.84
N GLU A 29 13.77 9.43 -16.22
CA GLU A 29 15.03 8.67 -16.12
C GLU A 29 14.88 7.42 -15.25
N VAL A 30 14.20 7.53 -14.10
CA VAL A 30 13.98 6.40 -13.18
C VAL A 30 13.08 5.34 -13.79
N THR A 31 12.08 5.74 -14.57
CA THR A 31 11.07 4.84 -15.13
C THR A 31 11.29 4.48 -16.60
N LYS A 32 12.46 4.80 -17.17
CA LYS A 32 12.73 4.60 -18.61
C LYS A 32 12.58 3.14 -19.06
N ASP A 33 12.87 2.20 -18.16
CA ASP A 33 12.80 0.76 -18.40
C ASP A 33 11.55 0.12 -17.75
N TRP A 34 10.60 0.93 -17.28
CA TRP A 34 9.40 0.42 -16.61
C TRP A 34 8.29 0.12 -17.61
N THR A 35 7.58 -0.99 -17.37
CA THR A 35 6.32 -1.27 -18.06
C THR A 35 5.17 -0.92 -17.15
N PHE A 36 4.36 0.07 -17.55
CA PHE A 36 3.14 0.44 -16.85
C PHE A 36 1.95 -0.35 -17.38
N THR A 37 1.14 -0.88 -16.46
CA THR A 37 -0.09 -1.60 -16.79
C THR A 37 -1.26 -1.00 -16.01
N ASN A 38 -2.44 -1.06 -16.61
CA ASN A 38 -3.69 -0.64 -15.97
C ASN A 38 -4.70 -1.80 -16.10
N GLY A 39 -5.14 -2.33 -14.97
CA GLY A 39 -6.01 -3.49 -14.91
C GLY A 39 -6.14 -4.02 -13.48
N SER A 40 -6.84 -5.14 -13.33
CA SER A 40 -6.91 -5.83 -12.04
C SER A 40 -5.57 -6.50 -11.74
N PHE A 41 -5.16 -6.49 -10.46
CA PHE A 41 -3.99 -7.26 -10.01
C PHE A 41 -4.17 -8.76 -10.27
N LEU A 42 -5.41 -9.24 -10.31
CA LEU A 42 -5.75 -10.64 -10.63
C LEU A 42 -5.30 -11.06 -12.03
N ASP A 43 -5.16 -10.10 -12.96
CA ASP A 43 -4.83 -10.35 -14.37
C ASP A 43 -3.33 -10.19 -14.65
N LEU A 44 -2.50 -9.93 -13.63
CA LEU A 44 -1.06 -9.75 -13.79
C LEU A 44 -0.38 -11.07 -14.18
N ASN A 45 0.37 -11.05 -15.29
CA ASN A 45 1.25 -12.15 -15.65
C ASN A 45 2.59 -12.02 -14.90
N LEU A 46 2.75 -12.82 -13.85
CA LEU A 46 3.96 -12.82 -13.02
C LEU A 46 5.08 -13.75 -13.52
N LYS A 47 5.00 -14.26 -14.76
CA LYS A 47 6.04 -15.14 -15.31
C LYS A 47 7.38 -14.41 -15.40
N GLY A 48 8.38 -14.92 -14.71
CA GLY A 48 9.72 -14.33 -14.67
C GLY A 48 9.87 -13.17 -13.67
N VAL A 49 8.87 -12.93 -12.81
CA VAL A 49 8.98 -11.94 -11.73
C VAL A 49 9.73 -12.55 -10.54
N ASP A 50 10.88 -11.98 -10.20
CA ASP A 50 11.71 -12.43 -9.08
C ASP A 50 11.29 -11.88 -7.71
N PHE A 51 10.55 -10.76 -7.70
CA PHE A 51 10.17 -10.07 -6.48
C PHE A 51 8.87 -9.27 -6.66
N LEU A 52 8.03 -9.24 -5.63
CA LEU A 52 6.77 -8.49 -5.64
C LEU A 52 6.67 -7.51 -4.46
N LEU A 53 6.38 -6.25 -4.76
CA LEU A 53 5.99 -5.24 -3.78
C LEU A 53 4.51 -4.90 -3.96
N ALA A 54 3.70 -5.09 -2.92
CA ALA A 54 2.26 -4.84 -2.93
C ALA A 54 1.88 -3.72 -1.96
N ASP A 55 1.23 -2.68 -2.47
CA ASP A 55 0.73 -1.55 -1.68
C ASP A 55 -0.75 -1.30 -2.03
N PRO A 56 -1.67 -2.21 -1.64
CA PRO A 56 -3.10 -2.06 -1.92
C PRO A 56 -3.70 -0.87 -1.15
N PRO A 57 -4.90 -0.40 -1.50
CA PRO A 57 -5.60 0.61 -0.72
C PRO A 57 -5.72 0.21 0.75
N TYR A 58 -5.41 1.15 1.65
CA TYR A 58 -5.24 0.86 3.07
C TYR A 58 -6.60 0.61 3.73
N ALA A 59 -6.71 -0.48 4.46
CA ALA A 59 -7.92 -0.79 5.21
C ALA A 59 -8.22 0.28 6.28
N GLY A 60 -9.51 0.59 6.46
CA GLY A 60 -9.97 1.60 7.41
C GLY A 60 -9.66 3.04 6.99
N THR A 61 -9.09 3.28 5.81
CA THR A 61 -8.91 4.63 5.26
C THR A 61 -10.07 4.98 4.34
N PHE A 62 -10.58 6.21 4.46
CA PHE A 62 -11.50 6.78 3.45
C PHE A 62 -10.69 7.13 2.21
N ALA A 63 -10.42 6.12 1.39
CA ALA A 63 -9.71 6.27 0.14
C ALA A 63 -10.73 6.20 -1.00
N ASN A 64 -11.21 7.36 -1.46
CA ASN A 64 -12.17 7.48 -2.56
C ASN A 64 -11.52 7.21 -3.94
N TYR A 65 -10.70 6.17 -4.08
CA TYR A 65 -10.07 5.80 -5.36
C TYR A 65 -11.06 5.18 -6.35
N SER A 66 -12.22 4.69 -5.87
CA SER A 66 -13.31 4.18 -6.71
C SER A 66 -14.65 4.45 -6.05
N GLY A 67 -15.69 4.71 -6.85
CA GLY A 67 -17.04 5.01 -6.34
C GLY A 67 -17.70 3.88 -5.51
N ARG A 68 -17.08 2.70 -5.42
CA ARG A 68 -17.54 1.54 -4.61
C ARG A 68 -16.62 1.16 -3.44
N GLY A 69 -15.50 1.86 -3.24
CA GLY A 69 -14.60 1.68 -2.10
C GLY A 69 -13.85 0.34 -2.05
N PHE A 70 -12.75 0.31 -1.31
CA PHE A 70 -11.95 -0.90 -1.10
C PHE A 70 -12.34 -1.61 0.20
N THR A 71 -13.27 -2.57 0.12
CA THR A 71 -13.83 -3.28 1.28
C THR A 71 -12.85 -4.28 1.89
N PHE A 72 -13.17 -4.78 3.09
CA PHE A 72 -12.41 -5.86 3.72
C PHE A 72 -12.42 -7.16 2.89
N LYS A 73 -13.48 -7.43 2.12
CA LYS A 73 -13.50 -8.55 1.17
C LYS A 73 -12.38 -8.44 0.13
N HIS A 74 -12.11 -7.22 -0.36
CA HIS A 74 -11.01 -6.98 -1.28
C HIS A 74 -9.64 -7.16 -0.60
N GLN A 75 -9.52 -6.84 0.70
CA GLN A 75 -8.30 -7.13 1.47
C GLN A 75 -8.02 -8.64 1.55
N ILE A 76 -9.06 -9.46 1.76
CA ILE A 76 -8.95 -10.92 1.73
C ILE A 76 -8.48 -11.39 0.36
N GLN A 77 -9.09 -10.89 -0.73
CA GLN A 77 -8.69 -11.25 -2.09
C GLN A 77 -7.23 -10.90 -2.40
N VAL A 78 -6.75 -9.72 -1.98
CA VAL A 78 -5.34 -9.37 -2.15
C VAL A 78 -4.44 -10.32 -1.37
N ALA A 79 -4.76 -10.59 -0.10
CA ALA A 79 -3.96 -11.46 0.73
C ALA A 79 -3.90 -12.90 0.18
N ASP A 80 -5.04 -13.44 -0.30
CA ASP A 80 -5.14 -14.75 -0.94
C ASP A 80 -4.30 -14.81 -2.21
N TRP A 81 -4.49 -13.85 -3.12
CA TRP A 81 -3.76 -13.80 -4.38
C TRP A 81 -2.24 -13.71 -4.15
N LEU A 82 -1.78 -12.89 -3.20
CA LEU A 82 -0.36 -12.84 -2.83
C LEU A 82 0.13 -14.17 -2.24
N ALA A 83 -0.69 -14.86 -1.46
CA ALA A 83 -0.32 -16.13 -0.84
C ALA A 83 -0.07 -17.25 -1.87
N ASP A 84 -0.79 -17.21 -2.99
CA ASP A 84 -0.76 -18.22 -4.06
C ASP A 84 0.55 -18.20 -4.89
N HIS A 85 1.42 -17.20 -4.66
CA HIS A 85 2.69 -17.09 -5.38
C HIS A 85 3.91 -17.42 -4.51
N SER A 86 4.97 -17.96 -5.12
CA SER A 86 6.16 -18.47 -4.42
C SER A 86 7.33 -17.50 -4.32
N MET A 87 7.37 -16.45 -5.15
CA MET A 87 8.48 -15.48 -5.14
C MET A 87 8.50 -14.68 -3.81
N PRO A 88 9.68 -14.16 -3.41
CA PRO A 88 9.77 -13.23 -2.31
C PRO A 88 8.87 -12.01 -2.52
N MET A 89 8.18 -11.59 -1.47
CA MET A 89 7.25 -10.48 -1.55
C MET A 89 7.13 -9.68 -0.26
N ILE A 90 6.90 -8.39 -0.43
CA ILE A 90 6.61 -7.43 0.64
C ILE A 90 5.23 -6.84 0.37
N ALA A 91 4.37 -6.82 1.40
CA ALA A 91 3.08 -6.13 1.34
C ALA A 91 2.96 -5.08 2.45
N CYS A 92 2.43 -3.91 2.11
CA CYS A 92 2.21 -2.79 3.02
C CYS A 92 0.70 -2.57 3.23
N ASN A 93 0.29 -2.18 4.44
CA ASN A 93 -1.11 -1.81 4.74
C ASN A 93 -1.22 -1.08 6.09
N SER A 94 -2.43 -0.65 6.45
CA SER A 94 -2.76 -0.30 7.84
C SER A 94 -2.53 -1.51 8.76
N LEU A 95 -2.04 -1.28 9.97
CA LEU A 95 -1.96 -2.34 10.97
C LEU A 95 -3.23 -2.39 11.83
N ASN A 96 -3.97 -3.49 11.74
CA ASN A 96 -4.97 -3.89 12.72
C ASN A 96 -4.87 -5.40 12.99
N LEU A 97 -5.49 -5.87 14.07
CA LEU A 97 -5.39 -7.27 14.50
C LEU A 97 -5.95 -8.25 13.45
N GLU A 98 -7.02 -7.88 12.76
CA GLU A 98 -7.69 -8.73 11.79
C GLU A 98 -6.82 -8.96 10.54
N LEU A 99 -6.25 -7.90 9.97
CA LEU A 99 -5.30 -7.97 8.85
C LEU A 99 -4.02 -8.69 9.25
N ALA A 100 -3.49 -8.41 10.43
CA ALA A 100 -2.28 -9.08 10.90
C ALA A 100 -2.50 -10.60 10.97
N LYS A 101 -3.64 -11.05 11.50
CA LYS A 101 -4.04 -12.48 11.51
C LYS A 101 -4.25 -13.03 10.10
N LEU A 102 -4.90 -12.27 9.22
CA LEU A 102 -5.16 -12.65 7.83
C LEU A 102 -3.86 -12.98 7.08
N TYR A 103 -2.91 -12.04 7.08
CA TYR A 103 -1.61 -12.23 6.42
C TYR A 103 -0.77 -13.29 7.13
N LYS A 104 -0.81 -13.35 8.47
CA LYS A 104 -0.10 -14.40 9.23
C LYS A 104 -0.56 -15.80 8.86
N ALA A 105 -1.88 -16.01 8.72
CA ALA A 105 -2.46 -17.28 8.29
C ALA A 105 -2.03 -17.69 6.87
N ARG A 106 -1.61 -16.73 6.03
CA ARG A 106 -1.12 -16.92 4.66
C ARG A 106 0.40 -17.04 4.56
N GLY A 107 1.06 -17.28 5.70
CA GLY A 107 2.50 -17.54 5.76
C GLY A 107 3.38 -16.29 5.79
N PHE A 108 2.81 -15.10 5.98
CA PHE A 108 3.60 -13.88 6.11
C PHE A 108 4.17 -13.72 7.53
N SER A 109 5.37 -13.12 7.60
CA SER A 109 5.90 -12.55 8.84
C SER A 109 5.48 -11.08 8.92
N ILE A 110 4.78 -10.74 9.99
CA ILE A 110 4.18 -9.42 10.18
C ILE A 110 5.11 -8.54 11.01
N TYR A 111 5.30 -7.33 10.53
CA TYR A 111 6.05 -6.30 11.21
C TYR A 111 5.24 -5.01 11.29
N ARG A 112 5.47 -4.23 12.34
CA ARG A 112 4.87 -2.93 12.61
C ARG A 112 5.90 -1.83 12.42
N THR A 113 5.47 -0.73 11.83
CA THR A 113 6.15 0.56 11.91
C THR A 113 5.12 1.63 12.27
N ASP A 114 5.54 2.68 12.97
CA ASP A 114 4.69 3.82 13.29
C ASP A 114 5.06 4.98 12.37
N VAL A 115 4.13 5.35 11.47
CA VAL A 115 4.35 6.42 10.50
C VAL A 115 3.64 7.69 10.97
N LYS A 116 4.37 8.81 11.00
CA LYS A 116 3.79 10.12 11.27
C LYS A 116 2.93 10.53 10.08
N ARG A 117 1.59 10.44 10.20
CA ARG A 117 0.72 10.99 9.17
C ARG A 117 0.58 12.50 9.38
N SER A 118 0.79 13.27 8.32
CA SER A 118 0.46 14.70 8.30
C SER A 118 -1.03 14.84 8.01
N ILE A 119 -1.89 14.78 9.02
CA ILE A 119 -3.28 15.21 8.84
C ILE A 119 -3.74 16.02 10.04
N SER A 120 -3.84 17.35 9.85
CA SER A 120 -5.07 18.06 10.21
C SER A 120 -5.15 19.42 9.51
N ARG A 121 -6.35 19.76 9.01
CA ARG A 121 -6.79 21.14 8.72
C ARG A 121 -7.12 21.91 10.01
N ASN A 122 -7.24 21.20 11.14
CA ASN A 122 -7.48 21.74 12.47
C ASN A 122 -6.41 21.23 13.42
N GLY A 123 -5.35 22.03 13.64
CA GLY A 123 -4.07 21.71 14.31
C GLY A 123 -4.08 20.96 15.65
N LYS A 124 -4.65 19.75 15.71
CA LYS A 124 -4.60 18.82 16.84
C LYS A 124 -3.89 17.55 16.43
N GLY A 125 -2.56 17.58 16.58
CA GLY A 125 -1.72 16.41 16.80
C GLY A 125 -1.31 15.60 15.56
N LEU A 126 0.00 15.39 15.42
CA LEU A 126 0.59 14.34 14.59
C LEU A 126 0.28 12.99 15.23
N GLN A 127 -0.86 12.38 14.88
CA GLN A 127 -1.17 11.04 15.37
C GLN A 127 -0.39 10.03 14.52
N ALA A 128 0.55 9.32 15.14
CA ALA A 128 1.25 8.21 14.49
C ALA A 128 0.23 7.11 14.17
N ALA A 129 0.18 6.68 12.91
CA ALA A 129 -0.66 5.58 12.47
C ALA A 129 0.21 4.32 12.37
N PRO A 130 -0.18 3.21 13.01
CA PRO A 130 0.57 1.97 12.89
C PRO A 130 0.33 1.36 11.50
N GLU A 131 1.41 0.99 10.83
CA GLU A 131 1.41 0.36 9.51
C GLU A 131 2.05 -1.02 9.59
N MET A 132 1.51 -1.92 8.78
CA MET A 132 1.96 -3.29 8.64
C MET A 132 2.92 -3.39 7.47
N ILE A 133 4.06 -4.06 7.68
CA ILE A 133 4.92 -4.57 6.61
C ILE A 133 4.96 -6.09 6.74
N ALA A 134 4.44 -6.79 5.74
CA ALA A 134 4.31 -8.24 5.72
C ALA A 134 5.30 -8.85 4.73
N PHE A 135 6.11 -9.81 5.18
CA PHE A 135 7.15 -10.46 4.38
C PHE A 135 6.84 -11.94 4.15
N LYS A 136 7.00 -12.43 2.92
CA LYS A 136 6.89 -13.86 2.55
C LYS A 136 7.97 -14.25 1.54
N GLY A 137 8.41 -15.50 1.55
CA GLY A 137 9.30 -16.06 0.52
C GLY A 137 10.81 -15.82 0.69
N PHE A 138 11.27 -15.15 1.74
CA PHE A 138 12.71 -14.82 1.94
C PHE A 138 13.55 -15.90 2.65
N GLY A 139 13.03 -17.11 2.80
CA GLY A 139 13.67 -18.21 3.54
C GLY A 139 13.49 -18.15 5.07
N LYS A 140 14.10 -19.12 5.77
CA LYS A 140 14.01 -19.25 7.23
C LYS A 140 15.01 -18.33 7.95
N ASN A 141 14.68 -17.90 9.17
CA ASN A 141 15.55 -17.14 10.08
C ASN A 141 15.99 -15.73 9.64
N ARG A 142 15.33 -15.11 8.66
CA ARG A 142 15.57 -13.70 8.33
C ARG A 142 15.07 -12.77 9.45
N LYS A 143 15.95 -11.89 9.93
CA LYS A 143 15.62 -10.83 10.89
C LYS A 143 15.42 -9.52 10.14
N PHE A 144 14.22 -9.29 9.60
CA PHE A 144 13.91 -8.04 8.89
C PHE A 144 14.01 -6.78 9.76
N SER A 145 14.00 -6.95 11.09
CA SER A 145 14.28 -5.86 12.04
C SER A 145 15.69 -5.29 11.93
N GLN A 146 16.59 -5.92 11.19
CA GLN A 146 17.94 -5.41 10.90
C GLN A 146 18.01 -4.65 9.57
N LEU A 147 16.97 -4.72 8.74
CA LEU A 147 16.94 -4.12 7.39
C LEU A 147 16.17 -2.79 7.36
N VAL A 148 15.32 -2.54 8.35
CA VAL A 148 14.50 -1.32 8.45
C VAL A 148 14.60 -0.80 9.87
N GLU A 149 15.04 0.45 10.04
CA GLU A 149 15.08 1.09 11.36
C GLU A 149 13.68 1.17 11.96
N LYS A 150 13.57 0.91 13.28
CA LYS A 150 12.34 1.05 14.08
C LYS A 150 11.17 0.15 13.68
N ILE A 151 11.46 -0.95 12.97
CA ILE A 151 10.44 -1.96 12.67
C ILE A 151 10.38 -3.04 13.76
N GLU A 152 9.18 -3.36 14.24
CA GLU A 152 8.96 -4.34 15.31
C GLU A 152 8.21 -5.57 14.81
N ARG A 153 8.65 -6.77 15.19
CA ARG A 153 7.97 -8.00 14.76
C ARG A 153 6.69 -8.22 15.57
N CYS A 154 5.55 -8.35 14.90
CA CYS A 154 4.28 -8.68 15.55
C CYS A 154 4.17 -10.19 15.79
N ARG A 155 3.84 -10.57 17.03
CA ARG A 155 3.43 -11.92 17.40
C ARG A 155 1.91 -11.91 17.55
N VAL A 156 1.21 -12.19 16.45
CA VAL A 156 -0.26 -12.29 16.37
C VAL A 156 -0.69 -13.73 16.18
#